data_AF-A0A0D0DZE2-F1
#
_entry.id   AF-A0A0D0DZE2-F1
#
_cell.length_a   1.000
_cell.length_b   1.000
_cell.length_c   1.000
_cell.angle_alpha   90.00
_cell.angle_beta   90.00
_cell.angle_gamma   90.00
#
_symmetry.space_group_name_H-M   'P 1'
#
loop_
_entity.id
_entity.type
_entity.pdbx_description
1 polymer ?
#
loop_
_entity_poly.entity_id
_entity_poly.type
_entity_poly.pdbx_seq_one_letter_code
_entity_poly.pdbx_strand_id
1 'polypeptide(L)'
;MPKSLCWSSLAILAISLLSTGLPRVAAQTSNVVCLSSFNWMDNSKGQNPCLITAYLQGACNSGQFEVDSLPSGSFYVGPTADEQNACQCSTLTYTTISACALCQNQTYLSWSSWDFNC
;
A
#
# COMPACT_ATOMS: atom_id res chain seq x y z
N MET A 1 -62.98 -9.36 6.27
CA MET A 1 -62.04 -8.40 6.90
C MET A 1 -60.83 -9.17 7.41
N PRO A 2 -59.61 -8.63 7.35
CA PRO A 2 -58.83 -8.36 6.14
C PRO A 2 -57.67 -9.36 5.94
N LYS A 3 -57.26 -9.50 4.69
CA LYS A 3 -56.04 -10.17 4.22
C LYS A 3 -54.86 -9.24 4.52
N SER A 4 -53.95 -9.59 5.43
CA SER A 4 -52.79 -8.71 5.71
C SER A 4 -51.45 -9.40 5.97
N LEU A 5 -51.35 -10.73 5.89
CA LEU A 5 -50.16 -11.45 6.38
C LEU A 5 -49.24 -12.00 5.27
N CYS A 6 -49.12 -11.32 4.13
CA CYS A 6 -48.18 -11.72 3.08
C CYS A 6 -47.31 -10.57 2.53
N TRP A 7 -47.56 -9.33 2.95
CA TRP A 7 -46.79 -8.16 2.47
C TRP A 7 -45.62 -7.77 3.35
N SER A 8 -45.51 -8.32 4.56
CA SER A 8 -44.43 -7.96 5.50
C SER A 8 -43.09 -8.63 5.14
N SER A 9 -43.08 -9.79 4.50
CA SER A 9 -41.85 -10.53 4.21
C SER A 9 -41.05 -9.97 3.02
N LEU A 10 -41.74 -9.37 2.03
CA LEU A 10 -41.09 -8.74 0.88
C LEU A 10 -40.42 -7.40 1.24
N ALA A 11 -40.99 -6.66 2.21
CA ALA A 11 -40.42 -5.40 2.66
C ALA A 11 -39.09 -5.60 3.43
N ILE A 12 -38.96 -6.68 4.19
CA ILE A 12 -37.75 -6.95 5.00
C ILE A 12 -36.54 -7.28 4.11
N LEU A 13 -36.74 -8.06 3.03
CA LEU A 13 -35.66 -8.41 2.09
C LEU A 13 -35.14 -7.21 1.29
N ALA A 14 -36.02 -6.26 0.94
CA ALA A 14 -35.63 -5.06 0.18
C ALA A 14 -34.79 -4.08 1.00
N ILE A 15 -35.00 -4.00 2.32
CA ILE A 15 -34.29 -3.06 3.20
C ILE A 15 -32.86 -3.55 3.48
N SER A 16 -32.63 -4.86 3.58
CA SER A 16 -31.29 -5.44 3.79
C SER A 16 -30.31 -5.24 2.64
N LEU A 17 -30.80 -4.96 1.42
CA LEU A 17 -29.96 -4.71 0.23
C LEU A 17 -29.42 -3.27 0.14
N LEU A 18 -29.97 -2.32 0.92
CA LEU A 18 -29.52 -0.92 0.91
C LEU A 18 -28.45 -0.60 1.97
N SER A 19 -28.17 -1.49 2.93
CA SER A 19 -27.26 -1.22 4.05
C SER A 19 -25.87 -1.86 3.94
N THR A 20 -25.55 -2.57 2.86
CA THR A 20 -24.16 -2.97 2.58
C THR A 20 -23.45 -1.79 1.93
N GLY A 21 -22.87 -0.90 2.74
CA GLY A 21 -21.87 0.04 2.24
C GLY A 21 -20.82 -0.74 1.45
N LEU A 22 -20.49 -0.29 0.24
CA LEU A 22 -19.42 -0.88 -0.55
C LEU A 22 -18.17 -0.94 0.34
N PRO A 23 -17.58 -2.13 0.59
CA PRO A 23 -16.30 -2.18 1.29
C PRO A 23 -15.34 -1.34 0.46
N ARG A 24 -14.79 -0.27 1.06
CA ARG A 24 -13.68 0.44 0.44
C ARG A 24 -12.55 -0.57 0.38
N VAL A 25 -12.22 -1.04 -0.83
CA VAL A 25 -11.02 -1.85 -1.04
C VAL A 25 -9.86 -0.92 -0.82
N ALA A 26 -9.19 -1.08 0.32
CA ALA A 26 -7.93 -0.42 0.54
C ALA A 26 -6.87 -1.16 -0.32
N ALA A 27 -6.51 -0.59 -1.48
CA ALA A 27 -5.43 -1.08 -2.31
C ALA A 27 -4.06 -0.47 -1.94
N GLN A 28 -3.02 -1.29 -1.94
CA GLN A 28 -1.63 -0.88 -1.89
C GLN A 28 -1.08 -0.99 -3.30
N THR A 29 -0.63 0.13 -3.85
CA THR A 29 -0.36 0.25 -5.28
C THR A 29 1.07 0.72 -5.53
N SER A 30 1.58 0.34 -6.68
CA SER A 30 2.78 0.94 -7.25
C SER A 30 2.66 0.88 -8.76
N ASN A 31 2.95 1.99 -9.42
CA ASN A 31 3.05 2.07 -10.88
C ASN A 31 4.44 1.67 -11.41
N VAL A 32 5.34 1.24 -10.52
CA VAL A 32 6.72 0.91 -10.86
C VAL A 32 6.80 -0.47 -11.52
N VAL A 33 7.41 -0.48 -12.71
CA VAL A 33 7.88 -1.70 -13.36
C VAL A 33 9.40 -1.74 -13.23
N CYS A 34 9.91 -2.74 -12.51
CA CYS A 34 11.35 -2.94 -12.36
C CYS A 34 11.99 -3.42 -13.67
N LEU A 35 13.26 -3.06 -13.88
CA LEU A 35 14.04 -3.61 -15.00
C LEU A 35 14.24 -5.13 -14.82
N SER A 36 14.26 -5.87 -15.92
CA SER A 36 14.32 -7.34 -15.89
C SER A 36 15.55 -7.92 -15.18
N SER A 37 16.66 -7.17 -15.13
CA SER A 37 17.87 -7.55 -14.38
C SER A 37 17.66 -7.63 -12.86
N PHE A 38 16.52 -7.11 -12.37
CA PHE A 38 16.17 -7.02 -10.97
C PHE A 38 15.02 -7.96 -10.55
N ASN A 39 14.53 -8.82 -11.45
CA ASN A 39 13.46 -9.79 -11.17
C ASN A 39 13.79 -10.73 -9.98
N TRP A 40 15.06 -10.92 -9.67
CA TRP A 40 15.49 -11.72 -8.51
C TRP A 40 15.11 -11.09 -7.16
N MET A 41 14.72 -9.80 -7.13
CA MET A 41 14.22 -9.11 -5.94
C MET A 41 12.72 -9.31 -5.71
N ASP A 42 12.01 -9.92 -6.65
CA ASP A 42 10.59 -10.21 -6.48
C ASP A 42 10.40 -11.30 -5.41
N ASN A 43 9.39 -11.14 -4.57
CA ASN A 43 9.07 -12.17 -3.59
C ASN A 43 8.34 -13.37 -4.22
N SER A 44 8.05 -14.40 -3.43
CA SER A 44 7.35 -15.62 -3.91
C SER A 44 5.92 -15.38 -4.40
N LYS A 45 5.35 -14.19 -4.18
CA LYS A 45 4.05 -13.78 -4.73
C LYS A 45 4.18 -12.99 -6.04
N GLY A 46 5.39 -12.86 -6.58
CA GLY A 46 5.67 -12.06 -7.79
C GLY A 46 5.49 -10.57 -7.57
N GLN A 47 5.66 -10.09 -6.32
CA GLN A 47 5.58 -8.67 -6.00
C GLN A 47 6.99 -8.08 -6.03
N ASN A 48 7.16 -6.99 -6.78
CA ASN A 48 8.41 -6.25 -6.79
C ASN A 48 8.61 -5.45 -5.48
N PRO A 49 9.84 -4.96 -5.20
CA PRO A 49 10.13 -4.26 -3.95
C PRO A 49 9.30 -2.99 -3.71
N CYS A 50 8.85 -2.32 -4.76
CA CYS A 50 8.02 -1.12 -4.68
C CYS A 50 6.61 -1.47 -4.16
N LEU A 51 6.00 -2.50 -4.74
CA LEU A 51 4.73 -3.01 -4.29
C LEU A 51 4.83 -3.52 -2.86
N ILE A 52 5.87 -4.28 -2.52
CA ILE A 52 6.09 -4.74 -1.13
C ILE A 52 6.18 -3.56 -0.16
N THR A 53 6.86 -2.47 -0.54
CA THR A 53 6.93 -1.28 0.30
C THR A 53 5.55 -0.64 0.51
N ALA A 54 4.71 -0.56 -0.54
CA ALA A 54 3.32 -0.14 -0.39
C ALA A 54 2.56 -1.03 0.61
N TYR A 55 2.84 -2.34 0.62
CA TYR A 55 2.28 -3.27 1.60
C TYR A 55 2.67 -2.95 3.04
N LEU A 56 3.94 -2.67 3.27
CA LEU A 56 4.46 -2.34 4.60
C LEU A 56 3.94 -0.99 5.10
N GLN A 57 3.93 0.02 4.23
CA GLN A 57 3.50 1.36 4.59
C GLN A 57 1.99 1.47 4.81
N GLY A 58 1.18 0.76 4.02
CA GLY A 58 -0.27 0.82 4.21
C GLY A 58 -0.73 0.19 5.54
N ALA A 59 0.09 -0.62 6.21
CA ALA A 59 -0.22 -1.11 7.56
C ALA A 59 -0.42 0.03 8.58
N CYS A 60 0.26 1.17 8.39
CA CYS A 60 0.10 2.37 9.22
C CYS A 60 -0.84 3.42 8.59
N ASN A 61 -1.29 3.23 7.34
CA ASN A 61 -2.06 4.22 6.58
C ASN A 61 -3.45 3.70 6.19
N SER A 62 -4.16 3.05 7.12
CA SER A 62 -5.51 2.48 6.89
C SER A 62 -5.59 1.54 5.67
N GLY A 63 -4.51 0.82 5.40
CA GLY A 63 -4.36 -0.06 4.24
C GLY A 63 -4.07 0.67 2.92
N GLN A 64 -3.83 1.99 2.92
CA GLN A 64 -3.60 2.80 1.72
C GLN A 64 -2.18 3.36 1.68
N PHE A 65 -1.44 2.97 0.66
CA PHE A 65 -0.16 3.59 0.36
C PHE A 65 0.21 3.35 -1.10
N GLU A 66 0.75 4.38 -1.75
CA GLU A 66 1.22 4.32 -3.12
C GLU A 66 2.73 4.58 -3.14
N VAL A 67 3.46 3.75 -3.89
CA VAL A 67 4.87 3.99 -4.19
C VAL A 67 4.99 4.37 -5.66
N ASP A 68 5.25 5.66 -5.88
CA ASP A 68 5.41 6.26 -7.19
C ASP A 68 6.78 5.96 -7.80
N SER A 69 6.83 5.95 -9.13
CA SER A 69 8.08 5.90 -9.89
C SER A 69 8.97 7.12 -9.65
N LEU A 70 10.27 6.87 -9.54
CA LEU A 70 11.28 7.92 -9.38
C LEU A 70 11.69 8.52 -10.73
N PRO A 71 11.81 9.86 -10.82
CA PRO A 71 12.53 10.52 -11.90
C PRO A 71 14.01 10.08 -11.97
N SER A 72 14.62 10.23 -13.16
CA SER A 72 16.04 9.93 -13.35
C SER A 72 16.93 10.79 -12.44
N GLY A 73 17.84 10.15 -11.70
CA GLY A 73 18.77 10.80 -10.78
C GLY A 73 18.18 11.14 -9.41
N SER A 74 17.00 10.63 -9.07
CA SER A 74 16.34 10.87 -7.78
C SER A 74 16.37 9.64 -6.87
N PHE A 75 15.84 9.78 -5.65
CA PHE A 75 15.76 8.74 -4.62
C PHE A 75 14.54 8.98 -3.72
N TYR A 76 14.07 7.92 -3.04
CA TYR A 76 13.07 8.07 -1.98
C TYR A 76 13.68 8.67 -0.72
N VAL A 77 12.97 9.61 -0.10
CA VAL A 77 13.39 10.27 1.14
C VAL A 77 12.87 9.53 2.37
N GLY A 78 13.62 9.62 3.47
CA GLY A 78 13.18 9.14 4.78
C GLY A 78 12.04 9.99 5.36
N PRO A 79 11.41 9.54 6.45
CA PRO A 79 10.31 10.26 7.09
C PRO A 79 10.76 11.61 7.66
N THR A 80 9.84 12.57 7.65
CA THR A 80 9.99 13.83 8.40
C THR A 80 9.65 13.59 9.88
N ALA A 81 10.04 14.53 10.75
CA ALA A 81 9.74 14.45 12.19
C ALA A 81 8.23 14.37 12.49
N ASP A 82 7.39 14.96 11.63
CA ASP A 82 5.93 14.98 11.80
C ASP A 82 5.23 13.74 11.23
N GLU A 83 5.86 13.04 10.28
CA GLU A 83 5.25 11.91 9.57
C GLU A 83 5.74 10.54 10.07
N GLN A 84 6.88 10.51 10.77
CA GLN A 84 7.51 9.27 11.22
C GLN A 84 6.56 8.38 12.00
N ASN A 85 6.67 7.07 11.74
CA ASN A 85 5.90 6.05 12.43
C ASN A 85 6.63 4.70 12.34
N ALA A 86 6.14 3.71 13.09
CA ALA A 86 6.74 2.38 13.16
C ALA A 86 6.84 1.66 11.79
N CYS A 87 5.98 1.99 10.82
CA CYS A 87 6.10 1.42 9.47
C CYS A 87 7.24 2.06 8.67
N GLN A 88 7.45 3.37 8.78
CA GLN A 88 8.55 4.08 8.11
C GLN A 88 9.91 3.82 8.77
N CYS A 89 9.94 3.83 10.10
CA CYS A 89 11.11 3.56 10.93
C CYS A 89 11.35 2.05 11.12
N SER A 90 11.40 1.34 10.00
CA SER A 90 11.59 -0.10 9.93
C SER A 90 12.69 -0.42 8.94
N THR A 91 13.65 -1.24 9.39
CA THR A 91 14.71 -1.77 8.51
C THR A 91 14.13 -2.53 7.31
N LEU A 92 12.97 -3.18 7.47
CA LEU A 92 12.32 -3.89 6.37
C LEU A 92 11.80 -2.91 5.30
N THR A 93 11.11 -1.85 5.72
CA THR A 93 10.66 -0.78 4.81
C THR A 93 11.84 -0.13 4.10
N TYR A 94 12.90 0.22 4.84
CA TYR A 94 14.11 0.79 4.26
C TYR A 94 14.74 -0.12 3.21
N THR A 95 14.83 -1.42 3.51
CA THR A 95 15.43 -2.41 2.60
C THR A 95 14.62 -2.50 1.31
N THR A 96 13.29 -2.58 1.40
CA THR A 96 12.42 -2.75 0.23
C THR A 96 12.31 -1.46 -0.59
N ILE A 97 12.30 -0.28 0.03
CA ILE A 97 12.22 1.00 -0.70
C ILE A 97 13.56 1.34 -1.36
N SER A 98 14.69 0.96 -0.75
CA SER A 98 16.02 1.08 -1.37
C SER A 98 16.15 0.13 -2.56
N ALA A 99 15.70 -1.12 -2.40
CA ALA A 99 15.61 -2.08 -3.50
C ALA A 99 14.68 -1.60 -4.62
N CYS A 100 13.57 -0.93 -4.27
CA CYS A 100 12.67 -0.31 -5.24
C CYS A 100 13.36 0.79 -6.07
N ALA A 101 14.18 1.64 -5.44
CA ALA A 101 14.96 2.63 -6.18
C ALA A 101 15.98 1.97 -7.12
N LEU A 102 16.70 0.96 -6.63
CA LEU A 102 17.68 0.22 -7.44
C LEU A 102 17.03 -0.48 -8.65
N CYS A 103 15.84 -1.07 -8.48
CA CYS A 103 15.14 -1.76 -9.56
C CYS A 103 14.73 -0.84 -10.71
N GLN A 104 14.58 0.45 -10.42
CA GLN A 104 14.29 1.54 -11.36
C GLN A 104 15.56 2.16 -11.96
N ASN A 105 16.74 1.59 -11.68
CA ASN A 105 18.04 2.15 -12.02
C ASN A 105 18.26 3.57 -11.45
N GLN A 106 17.78 3.79 -10.23
CA GLN A 106 17.98 5.03 -9.47
C GLN A 106 18.91 4.80 -8.27
N THR A 107 19.22 5.88 -7.56
CA THR A 107 20.03 5.82 -6.33
C THR A 107 19.14 5.69 -5.10
N TYR A 108 19.71 5.32 -3.96
CA TYR A 108 19.02 5.16 -2.69
C TYR A 108 19.77 5.91 -1.57
N LEU A 109 19.06 6.25 -0.50
CA LEU A 109 19.65 6.85 0.70
C LEU A 109 20.35 5.79 1.57
N SER A 110 21.44 6.17 2.24
CA SER A 110 22.00 5.32 3.29
C SER A 110 21.02 5.19 4.45
N TRP A 111 21.12 4.11 5.23
CA TRP A 111 20.30 3.90 6.41
C TRP A 111 20.37 5.10 7.37
N SER A 112 21.58 5.60 7.64
CA SER A 112 21.82 6.76 8.52
C SER A 112 21.14 8.07 8.07
N SER A 113 20.82 8.18 6.79
CA SER A 113 20.08 9.33 6.25
C SER A 113 18.58 9.08 6.22
N TRP A 114 18.17 7.83 6.02
CA TRP A 114 16.77 7.42 6.10
C TRP A 114 16.24 7.51 7.54
N ASP A 115 17.01 6.99 8.50
CA ASP A 115 16.61 6.86 9.91
C ASP A 115 16.82 8.14 10.73
N PHE A 116 17.13 9.27 10.10
CA PHE A 116 17.47 10.50 10.83
C PHE A 116 16.36 11.01 11.77
N ASN A 117 15.09 10.83 11.40
CA ASN A 117 13.92 11.16 12.24
C ASN A 117 13.27 9.91 12.86
N CYS A 118 14.01 8.79 12.84
CA CYS A 118 13.73 7.58 13.60
C CYS A 118 14.70 7.51 14.80
#